data_AF-A0A2Z6QJK2-F1
#
_entry.id   AF-A0A2Z6QJK2-F1
#
_cell.length_a   1.000
_cell.length_b   1.000
_cell.length_c   1.000
_cell.angle_alpha   90.00
_cell.angle_beta   90.00
_cell.angle_gamma   90.00
#
_symmetry.space_group_name_H-M   'P 1'
#
loop_
_entity.id
_entity.type
_entity.pdbx_description
1 polymer ?
#
loop_
_entity_poly.entity_id
_entity_poly.type
_entity_poly.pdbx_seq_one_letter_code
_entity_poly.pdbx_strand_id
1 'polypeptide(L)' 'MKNDIQEYLSAVLTIGPQTVYGLLSKKYPAIYIHQKNLYNAIQEIRRSERLYEKDDTHNMLQELYDLQKENSG' A
#
# COMPACT_ATOMS: atom_id res chain seq x y z
N MET A 1 13.13 -10.17 -5.35
CA MET A 1 13.05 -10.26 -3.87
C MET A 1 12.37 -9.06 -3.21
N LYS A 2 12.83 -7.82 -3.36
CA LYS A 2 12.12 -6.65 -2.78
C LYS A 2 10.73 -6.42 -3.43
N ASN A 3 10.63 -6.59 -4.75
CA ASN A 3 9.36 -6.46 -5.47
C ASN A 3 8.34 -7.54 -5.09
N ASP A 4 8.78 -8.80 -4.89
CA ASP A 4 7.86 -9.91 -4.60
C ASP A 4 7.14 -9.75 -3.25
N ILE A 5 7.82 -9.22 -2.23
CA ILE A 5 7.22 -9.00 -0.91
C ILE A 5 6.22 -7.85 -0.98
N GLN A 6 6.53 -6.80 -1.74
CA GLN A 6 5.70 -5.61 -1.87
C GLN A 6 4.44 -5.92 -2.69
N GLU A 7 4.57 -6.66 -3.79
CA GLU A 7 3.45 -7.13 -4.61
C GLU A 7 2.54 -8.12 -3.82
N TYR A 8 3.14 -9.01 -3.03
CA TYR A 8 2.40 -9.89 -2.12
C TYR A 8 1.70 -9.11 -1.00
N LEU A 9 2.30 -8.03 -0.51
CA LEU A 9 1.71 -7.14 0.50
C LEU A 9 0.55 -6.31 -0.08
N SER A 10 0.66 -5.82 -1.31
CA SER A 10 -0.41 -5.09 -2.00
C SER A 10 -1.61 -5.99 -2.31
N ALA A 11 -1.38 -7.25 -2.72
CA ALA A 11 -2.45 -8.25 -2.82
C ALA A 11 -3.06 -8.61 -1.45
N VAL A 12 -2.25 -8.58 -0.39
CA VAL A 12 -2.65 -8.79 1.00
C VAL A 12 -3.53 -7.66 1.53
N LEU A 13 -3.39 -6.41 1.04
CA LEU A 13 -4.19 -5.26 1.48
C LEU A 13 -5.67 -5.37 1.08
N THR A 14 -5.96 -6.14 0.03
CA THR A 14 -7.33 -6.46 -0.42
C THR A 14 -7.98 -7.55 0.43
N ILE A 15 -7.18 -8.35 1.14
CA ILE A 15 -7.62 -9.52 1.90
C ILE A 15 -7.64 -9.19 3.40
N GLY A 16 -8.64 -9.68 4.14
CA GLY A 16 -8.82 -9.34 5.55
C GLY A 16 -7.61 -9.70 6.44
N PRO A 17 -7.33 -8.95 7.53
CA PRO A 17 -6.14 -9.14 8.38
C PRO A 17 -5.98 -10.56 8.95
N GLN A 18 -7.10 -11.26 9.20
CA GLN A 18 -7.10 -12.64 9.68
C GLN A 18 -6.56 -13.63 8.64
N THR A 19 -6.91 -13.43 7.36
CA THR A 19 -6.42 -14.29 6.28
C THR A 19 -4.92 -14.10 6.07
N VAL A 20 -4.45 -12.85 6.18
CA VAL A 20 -3.02 -12.51 6.12
C VAL A 20 -2.25 -13.19 7.25
N TYR A 21 -2.79 -13.15 8.48
CA TYR A 21 -2.22 -13.87 9.62
C TYR A 21 -2.12 -15.36 9.35
N GLY A 22 -3.21 -15.98 8.86
CA GLY A 22 -3.23 -17.41 8.53
C GLY A 22 -2.21 -17.80 7.45
N LEU A 23 -2.01 -16.96 6.43
CA LEU A 23 -1.02 -17.19 5.38
C LEU A 23 0.42 -17.05 5.90
N LEU A 24 0.69 -16.01 6.68
CA LEU A 24 2.03 -15.75 7.22
C LEU A 24 2.45 -16.83 8.24
N SER A 25 1.54 -17.25 9.12
CA SER A 25 1.81 -18.32 10.08
C SER A 25 2.06 -19.68 9.40
N LYS A 26 1.45 -19.93 8.24
CA LYS A 26 1.73 -21.12 7.42
C LYS A 26 3.06 -21.02 6.67
N LYS A 27 3.38 -19.84 6.13
CA LYS A 27 4.59 -19.61 5.33
C LYS A 27 5.86 -19.53 6.21
N TYR A 28 5.73 -19.01 7.42
CA TYR A 28 6.84 -18.82 8.35
C TYR A 28 6.49 -19.38 9.74
N PRO A 29 6.35 -20.72 9.89
CA PRO A 29 5.94 -21.33 11.16
C PRO A 29 6.94 -21.13 12.29
N ALA A 30 8.21 -20.85 11.97
CA ALA A 30 9.26 -20.56 12.95
C ALA A 30 9.23 -19.11 13.48
N ILE A 31 8.44 -18.22 12.87
CA ILE A 31 8.36 -16.81 13.24
C ILE A 31 7.04 -16.58 13.98
N TYR A 32 7.14 -16.18 15.25
CA TYR A 32 5.97 -15.76 15.99
C TYR A 32 5.57 -14.34 15.59
N ILE A 33 4.37 -14.20 15.01
CA ILE A 33 3.84 -12.91 14.56
C ILE A 33 2.76 -12.46 15.56
N HIS A 34 3.02 -11.36 16.27
CA HIS A 34 1.99 -10.75 17.10
C HIS A 34 0.88 -10.15 16.23
N GLN A 35 -0.38 -10.57 16.44
CA GLN A 35 -1.54 -10.07 15.69
C GLN A 35 -1.65 -8.54 15.71
N LYS A 36 -1.38 -7.91 16.86
CA LYS A 36 -1.38 -6.44 16.99
C LYS A 36 -0.37 -5.78 16.06
N ASN A 37 0.85 -6.33 15.98
CA ASN A 37 1.91 -5.78 15.13
C ASN A 37 1.57 -5.96 13.65
N LEU A 38 1.01 -7.11 13.28
CA LEU A 38 0.53 -7.36 11.93
C LEU A 38 -0.58 -6.39 11.54
N TYR A 39 -1.55 -6.16 12.42
CA TYR A 39 -2.65 -5.25 12.17
C TYR A 39 -2.15 -3.80 11.99
N ASN A 40 -1.24 -3.35 12.85
CA ASN A 40 -0.61 -2.04 12.73
C ASN A 40 0.18 -1.91 11.42
N ALA A 41 0.94 -2.93 11.04
CA ALA A 41 1.68 -2.92 9.79
C ALA A 41 0.75 -2.82 8.56
N ILE A 42 -0.35 -3.58 8.55
CA ILE A 42 -1.36 -3.49 7.48
C ILE A 42 -2.00 -2.09 7.43
N GLN A 43 -2.34 -1.50 8.57
CA GLN A 43 -2.89 -0.14 8.66
C GLN A 43 -1.93 0.92 8.12
N GLU A 44 -0.65 0.86 8.51
CA GLU A 44 0.36 1.80 8.03
C GLU A 44 0.59 1.68 6.52
N ILE A 45 0.61 0.47 5.97
CA ILE A 45 0.72 0.27 4.52
C ILE A 45 -0.51 0.83 3.78
N ARG A 46 -1.73 0.60 4.28
CA ARG A 46 -2.95 1.21 3.72
C ARG A 46 -2.89 2.74 3.75
N ARG A 47 -2.34 3.30 4.83
CA ARG A 47 -2.22 4.74 4.99
C ARG A 47 -1.19 5.30 4.02
N SER A 48 -0.06 4.62 3.82
CA SER A 48 0.97 5.04 2.88
C SER A 48 0.50 4.95 1.43
N GLU A 49 -0.22 3.89 1.03
CA GLU A 49 -0.79 3.78 -0.33
C GLU A 49 -1.81 4.89 -0.60
N ARG A 50 -2.71 5.19 0.35
CA ARG A 50 -3.66 6.31 0.20
C ARG A 50 -2.98 7.67 0.10
N LEU A 51 -1.89 7.87 0.82
CA LEU A 51 -1.12 9.12 0.74
C LEU A 51 -0.40 9.22 -0.60
N TYR A 52 0.18 8.12 -1.08
CA TYR A 52 0.82 8.03 -2.38
C TYR A 52 -0.18 8.29 -3.53
N GLU A 53 -1.35 7.65 -3.53
CA GLU A 53 -2.41 7.92 -4.52
C GLU A 53 -2.89 9.38 -4.50
N LYS A 54 -3.00 9.97 -3.30
CA LYS A 54 -3.43 11.37 -3.15
C LYS A 54 -2.37 12.33 -3.70
N ASP A 55 -1.09 12.06 -3.44
CA ASP A 55 0.01 12.86 -3.96
C ASP A 55 0.12 12.71 -5.49
N ASP A 56 -0.01 11.50 -6.02
CA ASP A 56 -0.02 11.27 -7.47
C ASP A 56 -1.21 11.95 -8.17
N THR A 57 -2.42 11.87 -7.57
CA THR A 57 -3.61 12.57 -8.09
C THR A 57 -3.42 14.08 -8.04
N HIS A 58 -2.83 14.61 -6.95
CA HIS A 58 -2.56 16.02 -6.81
C HIS A 58 -1.55 16.50 -7.86
N ASN A 59 -0.46 15.74 -8.06
CA ASN A 59 0.57 16.02 -9.06
C ASN A 59 -0.02 16.01 -10.47
N MET A 60 -0.85 15.02 -10.83
CA MET A 60 -1.53 14.96 -12.13
C MET A 60 -2.48 16.15 -12.35
N LEU A 61 -3.26 16.53 -11.34
CA LEU A 61 -4.17 17.68 -11.45
C LEU A 61 -3.43 19.00 -11.60
N GLN A 62 -2.29 19.13 -10.91
CA GLN A 62 -1.42 20.30 -11.02
C GLN A 62 -0.81 20.40 -12.43
N GLU A 63 -0.32 19.28 -12.96
CA GLU A 63 0.26 19.20 -14.31
C GLU A 63 -0.77 19.55 -15.40
N LEU A 64 -2.01 19.05 -15.27
CA LEU A 64 -3.12 19.41 -16.17
C LEU A 64 -3.48 20.89 -16.10
N TYR A 65 -3.46 21.49 -14.91
CA TYR A 65 -3.70 22.93 -14.73
C TYR A 65 -2.61 23.78 -15.38
N ASP A 66 -1.35 23.40 -15.21
CA ASP A 66 -0.21 24.12 -15.80
C ASP A 66 -0.21 24.00 -17.33
N LEU A 67 -0.51 22.81 -17.88
CA LEU A 67 -0.69 22.59 -19.31
C LEU A 67 -1.83 23.44 -19.91
N GLN A 68 -2.95 23.60 -19.19
CA GLN A 68 -4.03 24.48 -19.64
C GLN A 68 -3.57 25.94 -19.72
N LYS A 69 -2.72 26.36 -18.78
CA LYS A 69 -2.20 27.72 -18.68
C LYS A 69 -1.19 28.03 -19.78
N GLU A 70 -0.34 27.06 -20.15
CA GLU A 70 0.61 27.19 -21.26
C GLU A 70 -0.08 27.21 -22.63
N ASN A 71 -1.19 26.48 -22.80
CA ASN A 71 -1.97 26.46 -24.05
C ASN A 71 -2.92 27.65 -24.23
N SER A 72 -3.04 28.52 -23.21
CA SER A 72 -3.88 29.73 -23.25
C SER A 72 -3.09 31.01 -23.58
N GLY A 73 -1.83 30.86 -24.00
CA GLY A 73 -0.93 31.94 -24.46
C GLY A 73 -0.90 32.09 -25.97
#